data_AF-A0A932W1J4-F1
#
_entry.id   AF-A0A932W1J4-F1
#
_cell.length_a   1.000
_cell.length_b   1.000
_cell.length_c   1.000
_cell.angle_alpha   90.00
_cell.angle_beta   90.00
_cell.angle_gamma   90.00
#
_symmetry.space_group_name_H-M   'P 1'
#
loop_
_entity.id
_entity.type
_entity.pdbx_description
1 polymer ?
#
loop_
_entity_poly.entity_id
_entity_poly.type
_entity_poly.pdbx_seq_one_letter_code
_entity_poly.pdbx_strand_id
1 'polypeptide(L)'
;MKTQACLTNDVAYDSAGAADVTSTKDSVRAYRHAHETDILVEFYDLLKIPHVARDLPNIRKNADLIMAMMRRRGIESRLLEGRVSDTPLARPLEKVPMVVAARPQY
;
A
#
# COMPACT_ATOMS: atom_id res chain seq x y z
N MET A 1 -0.24 -50.86 -6.17
CA MET A 1 -1.34 -49.91 -5.92
C MET A 1 -0.98 -48.58 -6.57
N LYS A 2 -1.76 -48.19 -7.58
CA LYS A 2 -1.63 -46.92 -8.30
C LYS A 2 -2.36 -45.81 -7.55
N THR A 3 -2.13 -44.58 -8.05
CA THR A 3 -2.86 -43.31 -7.80
C THR A 3 -2.53 -42.65 -6.47
N GLN A 4 -2.04 -41.40 -6.44
CA GLN A 4 -2.79 -40.23 -6.90
C GLN A 4 -1.89 -39.06 -7.31
N ALA A 5 -2.27 -38.39 -8.39
CA ALA A 5 -1.64 -37.20 -8.94
C ALA A 5 -1.73 -36.01 -7.98
N CYS A 6 -0.60 -35.33 -7.76
CA CYS A 6 -0.58 -33.93 -7.38
C CYS A 6 -0.29 -33.14 -8.66
N LEU A 7 -1.36 -32.71 -9.34
CA LEU A 7 -1.29 -31.59 -10.27
C LEU A 7 -1.16 -30.32 -9.43
N THR A 8 0.04 -29.77 -9.34
CA THR A 8 0.24 -28.41 -8.86
C THR A 8 1.16 -27.70 -9.83
N ASN A 9 0.55 -27.06 -10.82
CA ASN A 9 1.09 -26.00 -11.67
C ASN A 9 2.60 -26.05 -11.89
N ASP A 10 3.02 -26.71 -12.97
CA ASP A 10 4.26 -26.39 -13.68
C ASP A 10 4.11 -25.03 -14.37
N VAL A 11 3.95 -23.95 -13.60
CA VAL A 11 4.34 -22.64 -14.09
C VAL A 11 5.85 -22.64 -13.95
N ALA A 12 6.52 -22.95 -15.06
CA ALA A 12 7.93 -22.68 -15.25
C ALA A 12 8.14 -21.17 -15.02
N TYR A 13 8.41 -20.80 -13.77
CA TYR A 13 9.00 -19.51 -13.47
C TYR A 13 10.43 -19.62 -13.93
N ASP A 14 10.78 -18.85 -14.97
CA ASP A 14 12.12 -18.81 -15.53
C ASP A 14 13.14 -18.58 -14.39
N SER A 15 13.89 -19.63 -14.06
CA SER A 15 14.81 -19.67 -12.91
C SER A 15 16.05 -18.79 -13.09
N ALA A 16 16.16 -18.09 -14.22
CA ALA A 16 17.24 -17.15 -14.53
C ALA A 16 17.27 -15.92 -13.60
N GLY A 17 16.14 -15.55 -12.97
CA GLY A 17 16.05 -14.41 -12.06
C GLY A 17 16.35 -14.70 -10.58
N ALA A 18 16.48 -15.97 -10.17
CA ALA A 18 16.51 -16.32 -8.75
C ALA A 18 17.77 -15.80 -7.99
N ALA A 19 18.93 -15.75 -8.67
CA ALA A 19 20.17 -15.25 -8.09
C ALA A 19 20.15 -13.72 -7.93
N ASP A 20 19.66 -13.00 -8.94
CA ASP A 20 19.50 -11.54 -8.93
C ASP A 20 18.45 -11.10 -7.89
N VAL A 21 17.33 -11.82 -7.80
CA VAL A 21 16.27 -11.56 -6.80
C VAL A 21 16.77 -11.80 -5.38
N THR A 22 17.65 -12.77 -5.14
CA THR A 22 18.23 -13.00 -3.81
C THR A 22 19.17 -11.88 -3.42
N SER A 23 20.06 -11.46 -4.34
CA SER A 23 20.96 -10.32 -4.12
C SER A 23 20.19 -9.01 -3.89
N THR A 24 19.10 -8.80 -4.62
CA THR A 24 18.18 -7.66 -4.44
C THR A 24 17.53 -7.71 -3.07
N LYS A 25 17.00 -8.86 -2.63
CA LYS A 25 16.40 -9.02 -1.29
C LYS A 25 17.39 -8.71 -0.17
N ASP A 26 18.64 -9.15 -0.31
CA ASP A 26 19.68 -8.89 0.69
C ASP A 26 20.07 -7.41 0.74
N SER A 27 20.16 -6.74 -0.42
CA SER A 27 20.40 -5.30 -0.49
C SER A 27 19.27 -4.49 0.17
N VAL A 28 18.00 -4.87 -0.06
CA VAL A 28 16.83 -4.25 0.57
C VAL A 28 16.84 -4.47 2.08
N ARG A 29 17.23 -5.67 2.53
CA ARG A 29 17.34 -5.99 3.96
C ARG A 29 18.43 -5.14 4.63
N ALA A 30 19.60 -5.03 4.00
CA ALA A 30 20.70 -4.22 4.51
C ALA A 30 20.29 -2.74 4.61
N TYR A 31 19.63 -2.21 3.57
CA TYR A 31 19.08 -0.85 3.58
C TYR A 31 18.07 -0.65 4.72
N ARG A 32 17.12 -1.58 4.89
CA ARG A 32 16.13 -1.50 5.97
C ARG A 32 16.77 -1.48 7.36
N HIS A 33 17.78 -2.33 7.60
CA HIS A 33 18.49 -2.32 8.88
C HIS A 33 19.28 -1.03 9.11
N ALA A 34 19.91 -0.50 8.08
CA ALA A 34 20.66 0.76 8.18
C ALA A 34 19.76 1.99 8.42
N HIS A 35 18.52 1.97 7.89
CA HIS A 35 17.59 3.10 7.91
C HIS A 35 16.34 2.87 8.77
N GLU A 36 16.33 1.86 9.64
CA GLU A 36 15.14 1.44 10.39
C GLU A 36 14.56 2.58 11.24
N THR A 37 15.43 3.30 11.95
CA THR A 37 15.03 4.42 12.82
C THR A 37 14.40 5.54 12.00
N ASP A 38 15.02 5.93 10.89
CA ASP A 38 14.52 7.01 10.03
C ASP A 38 13.15 6.66 9.44
N ILE A 39 12.98 5.41 8.99
CA ILE A 39 11.70 4.91 8.46
C ILE A 39 10.60 4.96 9.53
N LEU A 40 10.90 4.53 10.76
CA LEU A 40 9.93 4.51 11.86
C LEU A 40 9.56 5.92 12.33
N VAL A 41 10.53 6.83 12.41
CA VAL A 41 10.27 8.24 12.75
C VAL A 41 9.37 8.88 11.69
N GLU A 42 9.69 8.68 10.41
CA GLU A 42 8.90 9.24 9.32
C GLU A 42 7.48 8.66 9.26
N PHE A 43 7.35 7.35 9.51
CA PHE A 43 6.05 6.69 9.61
C PHE A 43 5.24 7.21 10.80
N TYR A 44 5.88 7.40 11.94
CA TYR A 44 5.22 7.97 13.12
C TYR A 44 4.74 9.40 12.88
N ASP A 45 5.54 10.24 12.21
CA ASP A 45 5.15 11.60 11.85
C ASP A 45 3.95 11.63 10.89
N LEU A 46 3.87 10.66 9.96
CA LEU A 46 2.69 10.50 9.12
C LEU A 46 1.44 10.14 9.93
N LEU A 47 1.56 9.22 10.89
CA LEU A 47 0.43 8.78 11.73
C LEU A 47 -0.07 9.84 12.71
N LYS A 48 0.72 10.88 13.02
CA LYS A 48 0.27 11.98 13.88
C LYS A 48 -0.85 12.82 13.26
N ILE A 49 -0.97 12.86 11.93
CA ILE A 49 -2.02 13.63 11.26
C ILE A 49 -3.34 12.86 11.32
N PRO A 50 -4.43 13.41 11.88
CA PRO A 50 -5.72 12.72 11.93
C PRO A 50 -6.27 12.39 10.53
N HIS A 51 -6.48 11.11 10.24
CA HIS A 51 -7.00 10.64 8.94
C HIS A 51 -8.54 10.53 8.93
N VAL A 52 -9.24 11.61 9.26
CA VAL A 52 -10.71 11.66 9.25
C VAL A 52 -11.19 12.10 7.86
N ALA A 53 -11.82 11.20 7.11
CA ALA A 53 -12.25 11.45 5.71
C ALA A 53 -13.26 12.60 5.53
N ARG A 54 -13.85 13.12 6.61
CA ARG A 54 -14.75 14.28 6.59
C ARG A 54 -14.04 15.61 6.89
N ASP A 55 -12.80 15.55 7.36
CA ASP A 55 -12.01 16.72 7.75
C ASP A 55 -11.10 17.13 6.59
N LEU A 56 -11.65 17.93 5.68
CA LEU A 56 -10.96 18.46 4.51
C LEU A 56 -9.62 19.16 4.86
N PRO A 57 -9.54 20.01 5.90
CA PRO A 57 -8.28 20.59 6.35
C PRO A 57 -7.20 19.54 6.68
N ASN A 58 -7.54 18.48 7.41
CA ASN A 58 -6.57 17.45 7.78
C ASN A 58 -6.22 16.51 6.62
N ILE A 59 -7.15 16.24 5.70
CA ILE A 59 -6.85 15.53 4.44
C ILE A 59 -5.83 16.30 3.61
N ARG A 60 -5.97 17.64 3.51
CA ARG A 60 -5.02 18.47 2.77
C ARG A 60 -3.63 18.44 3.40
N LYS A 61 -3.54 18.59 4.73
CA LYS A 61 -2.26 18.49 5.46
C LYS A 61 -1.58 17.13 5.25
N ASN A 62 -2.34 16.04 5.27
CA ASN A 62 -1.80 14.70 5.00
C ASN A 62 -1.27 14.60 3.56
N ALA A 63 -2.01 15.12 2.58
CA ALA A 63 -1.57 15.13 1.19
C ALA A 63 -0.30 15.96 0.98
N ASP A 64 -0.21 17.14 1.59
CA ASP A 64 0.97 18.00 1.53
C ASP A 64 2.19 17.33 2.19
N LEU A 65 1.99 16.63 3.32
CA LEU A 65 3.05 15.86 3.99
C LEU A 65 3.57 14.73 3.09
N ILE A 66 2.68 13.94 2.49
CA ILE A 66 3.05 12.85 1.59
C ILE A 66 3.82 13.38 0.37
N MET A 67 3.39 14.51 -0.20
CA MET A 67 4.13 15.16 -1.28
C MET A 67 5.55 15.58 -0.87
N ALA A 68 5.71 16.17 0.31
CA ALA A 68 7.02 16.52 0.83
C ALA A 68 7.92 15.27 1.02
N MET A 69 7.36 14.19 1.56
CA MET A 69 8.03 12.91 1.73
C MET A 69 8.43 12.26 0.40
N MET A 70 7.59 12.35 -0.63
CA MET A 70 7.90 11.86 -1.99
C MET A 70 9.04 12.66 -2.63
N ARG A 71 8.97 14.00 -2.55
CA ARG A 71 10.01 14.88 -3.11
C ARG A 71 11.38 14.67 -2.46
N ARG A 72 11.42 14.45 -1.13
CA ARG A 72 12.66 14.12 -0.41
C ARG A 72 13.34 12.86 -0.94
N ARG A 73 12.57 11.94 -1.54
CA ARG A 73 13.06 10.69 -2.15
C ARG A 73 13.36 10.85 -3.65
N GLY A 74 13.29 12.07 -4.20
CA GLY A 74 13.50 12.34 -5.62
C GLY A 74 12.31 11.94 -6.51
N ILE A 75 11.12 11.71 -5.93
CA ILE A 75 9.91 11.38 -6.68
C ILE A 75 9.17 12.67 -7.01
N GLU A 76 8.97 12.94 -8.30
CA GLU A 76 8.14 14.04 -8.77
C GLU A 76 6.67 13.79 -8.40
N SER A 77 6.12 14.62 -7.52
CA SER A 77 4.75 14.50 -7.01
C SER A 77 3.93 15.75 -7.27
N ARG A 78 2.67 15.57 -7.69
CA ARG A 78 1.67 16.63 -7.88
C ARG A 78 0.39 16.28 -7.12
N LEU A 79 -0.20 17.28 -6.47
CA LEU A 79 -1.53 17.13 -5.87
C LEU A 79 -2.61 17.14 -6.94
N LEU A 80 -3.50 16.15 -6.88
CA LEU A 80 -4.67 16.09 -7.73
C LEU A 80 -5.89 16.53 -6.91
N GLU A 81 -6.58 17.55 -7.39
CA GLU A 81 -7.80 18.05 -6.76
C GLU A 81 -9.01 17.33 -7.37
N GLY A 82 -9.74 16.57 -6.54
CA GLY A 82 -10.97 15.94 -6.97
C GLY A 82 -12.09 16.97 -7.09
N ARG A 83 -12.60 17.19 -8.30
CA ARG A 83 -13.93 17.80 -8.46
C ARG A 83 -14.97 16.72 -8.18
N VAL A 84 -15.87 16.98 -7.23
CA VAL A 84 -17.01 16.11 -6.89
C VAL A 84 -17.88 15.79 -8.13
N SER A 85 -17.81 16.62 -9.18
CA SER A 85 -18.58 16.44 -10.42
C SER A 85 -17.94 15.52 -11.46
N ASP A 86 -16.64 15.21 -11.38
CA ASP A 86 -15.89 14.67 -12.53
C ASP A 86 -15.24 13.30 -12.23
N THR A 87 -15.72 12.56 -11.23
CA THR A 87 -15.09 11.29 -10.82
C THR A 87 -15.82 10.07 -11.42
N PRO A 88 -15.26 9.36 -12.43
CA PRO A 88 -15.81 8.09 -12.91
C PRO A 88 -15.64 6.94 -11.90
N LEU A 89 -14.78 7.14 -10.89
CA LEU A 89 -14.42 6.18 -9.85
C LEU A 89 -15.26 6.29 -8.56
N ALA A 90 -16.20 7.24 -8.50
CA ALA A 90 -17.27 7.15 -7.54
C ALA A 90 -18.19 6.03 -8.03
N ARG A 91 -17.82 4.77 -7.74
CA ARG A 91 -18.79 3.69 -7.75
C ARG A 91 -19.95 4.24 -6.92
N PRO A 92 -21.16 4.41 -7.49
CA PRO A 92 -22.28 4.90 -6.72
C PRO A 92 -22.30 4.06 -5.45
N LEU A 93 -22.46 4.70 -4.30
CA LEU A 93 -22.91 3.99 -3.12
C LEU A 93 -24.34 3.55 -3.44
N GLU A 94 -24.47 2.58 -4.35
CA GLU A 94 -25.60 1.69 -4.39
C GLU A 94 -25.72 1.23 -2.95
N LYS A 95 -26.89 1.52 -2.39
CA LYS A 95 -27.22 1.27 -1.00
C LYS A 95 -27.03 -0.22 -0.77
N VAL A 96 -25.81 -0.64 -0.44
CA VAL A 96 -25.54 -1.98 0.05
C VAL A 96 -26.34 -2.04 1.33
N PRO A 97 -27.43 -2.82 1.40
CA PRO A 97 -28.12 -2.97 2.66
C PRO A 97 -27.06 -3.47 3.64
N MET A 98 -26.88 -2.71 4.71
CA MET A 98 -26.03 -3.07 5.83
C MET A 98 -26.64 -4.32 6.49
N VAL A 99 -26.47 -5.48 5.87
CA VAL A 99 -26.62 -6.77 6.55
C VAL A 99 -25.30 -6.97 7.26
N VAL A 100 -25.22 -6.44 8.48
CA VAL A 100 -24.28 -6.90 9.49
C VAL A 100 -24.67 -8.34 9.78
N ALA A 101 -24.20 -9.28 8.95
CA ALA A 101 -24.05 -10.65 9.38
C ALA A 101 -22.97 -10.60 10.46
N ALA A 102 -23.41 -10.80 11.70
CA ALA A 102 -22.58 -10.86 12.88
C ALA A 102 -21.29 -11.63 12.57
N ARG A 103 -20.16 -10.92 12.56
CA ARG A 103 -18.87 -11.59 12.66
C ARG A 103 -18.84 -12.22 14.05
N PRO A 104 -18.71 -13.54 14.19
CA PRO A 104 -18.49 -14.12 15.50
C PRO A 104 -17.16 -13.56 16.00
N GLN A 105 -17.18 -12.94 17.18
CA GLN A 105 -15.96 -12.55 17.84
C GLN A 105 -15.33 -13.79 18.43
N TYR A 106 -14.34 -14.37 17.73
CA TYR A 106 -13.16 -15.04 18.29
C TYR A 106 -12.03 -14.98 17.27
#